data_AF-A0A952EZQ2-F1
#
_entry.id   AF-A0A952EZQ2-F1
#
_cell.length_a   1.000
_cell.length_b   1.000
_cell.length_c   1.000
_cell.angle_alpha   90.00
_cell.angle_beta   90.00
_cell.angle_gamma   90.00
#
_symmetry.space_group_name_H-M   'P 1'
#
loop_
_entity.id
_entity.type
_entity.pdbx_description
1 polymer ?
#
loop_
_entity_poly.entity_id
_entity_poly.type
_entity_poly.pdbx_seq_one_letter_code
_entity_poly.pdbx_strand_id
1 'polypeptide(L)'
;LRKRAERDGVYFPSLSSRTMVYKGMLTTMQLPQYFPDLRDERCMSAIAIVHSRFSTNTFPSWPLAHPFRFVAHNGEINTVRGNRNRMHAREAMLASSKISGDLSRLSPICTPEASDSASFDEVLELLHLGGRSLPHAVLMMIPEAWENNTTMDSAERAFWQFHASVMEPWDGPACVTFTDGTLVGAVLDRNGLRPGRWWRTMDDRVILASESGVLDVPSAEIVAKRRLQPGKMFLIDTAQGRIVSDDEIKEDLSKHESYGEWLHAGLLDLNTLPDRVRVQPNHESVVRRQVSFGYTEEELRILLTPMAASGAEPLGSMGTDTPTAVLSQRSRPLYDYFFELFAQVTNPPLD
;
A
#
# COMPACT_ATOMS: atom_id res chain seq x y z
N LEU A 1 6.42 -23.81 4.03
CA LEU A 1 5.56 -24.92 3.55
C LEU A 1 4.52 -24.41 2.56
N ARG A 2 3.65 -23.47 2.95
CA ARG A 2 2.63 -22.85 2.07
C ARG A 2 3.17 -22.49 0.67
N LYS A 3 4.20 -21.64 0.63
CA LYS A 3 4.80 -21.17 -0.63
C LYS A 3 5.33 -22.28 -1.55
N ARG A 4 5.81 -23.38 -0.97
CA ARG A 4 6.25 -24.55 -1.75
C ARG A 4 5.06 -25.26 -2.38
N ALA A 5 3.99 -25.48 -1.61
CA ALA A 5 2.80 -26.20 -2.08
C ALA A 5 1.99 -25.40 -3.12
N GLU A 6 2.04 -24.06 -3.07
CA GLU A 6 1.43 -23.21 -4.10
C GLU A 6 2.02 -23.45 -5.49
N ARG A 7 3.30 -23.82 -5.58
CA ARG A 7 3.94 -24.19 -6.87
C ARG A 7 3.34 -25.46 -7.47
N ASP A 8 2.77 -26.33 -6.65
CA ASP A 8 2.09 -27.56 -7.05
C ASP A 8 0.57 -27.34 -7.24
N GLY A 9 0.11 -26.08 -7.26
CA GLY A 9 -1.31 -25.72 -7.43
C GLY A 9 -2.16 -25.85 -6.17
N VAL A 10 -1.56 -26.04 -5.00
CA VAL A 10 -2.28 -26.18 -3.73
C VAL A 10 -2.34 -24.84 -2.98
N TYR A 11 -3.55 -24.36 -2.70
CA TYR A 11 -3.77 -23.12 -1.96
C TYR A 11 -4.11 -23.38 -0.49
N PHE A 12 -3.41 -22.68 0.42
CA PHE A 12 -3.69 -22.69 1.85
C PHE A 12 -4.25 -21.33 2.29
N PRO A 13 -5.56 -21.21 2.62
CA PRO A 13 -6.14 -19.98 3.18
C PRO A 13 -5.40 -19.53 4.45
N SER A 14 -5.11 -20.48 5.33
CA SER A 14 -4.25 -20.30 6.50
C SER A 14 -3.51 -21.60 6.80
N LEU A 15 -2.39 -21.49 7.52
CA LEU A 15 -1.67 -22.62 8.10
C LEU A 15 -0.93 -22.13 9.35
N SER A 16 -1.65 -22.05 10.45
CA SER A 16 -1.22 -21.44 11.70
C SER A 16 -1.91 -22.16 12.87
N SER A 17 -1.25 -22.20 14.02
CA SER A 17 -1.86 -22.66 15.27
C SER A 17 -2.61 -21.54 16.01
N ARG A 18 -2.52 -20.29 15.52
CA ARG A 18 -3.12 -19.10 16.14
C ARG A 18 -4.31 -18.54 15.35
N THR A 19 -4.28 -18.70 14.02
CA THR A 19 -5.28 -18.09 13.12
C THR A 19 -5.83 -19.12 12.14
N MET A 20 -7.13 -19.04 11.87
CA MET A 20 -7.84 -19.90 10.94
C MET A 20 -8.72 -19.06 10.01
N VAL A 21 -8.70 -19.37 8.71
CA VAL A 21 -9.43 -18.59 7.70
C VAL A 21 -10.48 -19.47 7.03
N TYR A 22 -11.75 -19.14 7.26
CA TYR A 22 -12.90 -19.68 6.55
C TYR A 22 -13.32 -18.71 5.46
N LYS A 23 -13.15 -19.09 4.19
CA LYS A 23 -13.47 -18.23 3.05
C LYS A 23 -13.90 -19.01 1.83
N GLY A 24 -14.64 -18.34 0.96
CA GLY A 24 -15.11 -18.93 -0.29
C GLY A 24 -15.91 -17.96 -1.14
N MET A 25 -16.38 -18.47 -2.27
CA MET A 25 -17.20 -17.74 -3.23
C MET A 25 -18.67 -17.81 -2.81
N LEU A 26 -18.95 -17.25 -1.63
CA LEU A 26 -20.22 -17.37 -0.95
C LEU A 26 -20.77 -15.97 -0.67
N THR A 27 -22.09 -15.82 -0.72
CA THR A 27 -22.72 -14.65 -0.11
C THR A 27 -22.53 -14.69 1.41
N THR A 28 -22.61 -13.53 2.07
CA THR A 28 -22.43 -13.42 3.52
C THR A 28 -23.36 -14.35 4.31
N MET A 29 -24.59 -14.57 3.82
CA MET A 29 -25.58 -15.46 4.44
C MET A 29 -25.29 -16.96 4.23
N GLN A 30 -24.51 -17.32 3.20
CA GLN A 30 -24.17 -18.72 2.89
C GLN A 30 -22.97 -19.21 3.68
N LEU A 31 -22.07 -18.32 4.13
CA LEU A 31 -20.84 -18.67 4.84
C LEU A 31 -21.07 -19.62 6.05
N PRO A 32 -21.98 -19.32 7.01
CA PRO A 32 -22.23 -20.21 8.15
C PRO A 32 -23.01 -21.48 7.79
N GLN A 33 -23.61 -21.55 6.60
CA GLN A 33 -24.29 -22.76 6.11
C GLN A 33 -23.29 -23.73 5.47
N TYR A 34 -22.31 -23.18 4.73
CA TYR A 34 -21.27 -23.96 4.06
C TYR A 34 -20.22 -24.48 5.03
N PHE A 35 -19.83 -23.67 6.02
CA PHE A 35 -18.89 -24.05 7.07
C PHE A 35 -19.65 -24.22 8.40
N PRO A 36 -20.19 -25.43 8.69
CA PRO A 36 -20.97 -25.67 9.90
C PRO A 36 -20.15 -25.46 11.19
N ASP A 37 -18.83 -25.59 11.12
CA ASP A 37 -17.90 -25.29 12.22
C ASP A 37 -18.13 -23.90 12.81
N LEU A 38 -18.47 -22.90 11.98
CA LEU A 38 -18.72 -21.52 12.42
C LEU A 38 -19.97 -21.38 13.30
N ARG A 39 -20.83 -22.40 13.31
CA ARG A 39 -22.04 -22.47 14.15
C ARG A 39 -21.86 -23.36 15.37
N ASP A 40 -20.72 -24.04 15.48
CA ASP A 40 -20.40 -24.87 16.62
C ASP A 40 -19.96 -23.99 17.80
N GLU A 41 -20.50 -24.24 18.99
CA GLU A 41 -20.19 -23.47 20.21
C GLU A 41 -18.71 -23.54 20.60
N ARG A 42 -17.97 -24.56 20.13
CA ARG A 42 -16.53 -24.70 20.35
C ARG A 42 -15.72 -23.74 19.48
N CYS A 43 -16.31 -23.17 18.42
CA CYS A 43 -15.66 -22.17 17.56
C CYS A 43 -15.69 -20.79 18.24
N MET A 44 -14.91 -20.66 19.32
CA MET A 44 -14.76 -19.42 20.07
C MET A 44 -13.48 -18.68 19.67
N SER A 45 -13.54 -17.36 19.61
CA SER A 45 -12.37 -16.53 19.33
C SER A 45 -12.46 -15.17 20.02
N ALA A 46 -11.31 -14.63 20.44
CA ALA A 46 -11.19 -13.25 20.91
C ALA A 46 -11.13 -12.24 19.75
N ILE A 47 -10.75 -12.70 18.55
CA ILE A 47 -10.59 -11.85 17.35
C ILE A 47 -11.39 -12.46 16.21
N ALA A 48 -12.19 -11.64 15.52
CA ALA A 48 -12.86 -12.00 14.29
C ALA A 48 -12.67 -10.90 13.24
N ILE A 49 -12.19 -11.28 12.05
CA ILE A 49 -12.09 -10.40 10.89
C ILE A 49 -12.98 -11.00 9.79
N VAL A 50 -13.93 -10.19 9.32
CA VAL A 50 -14.88 -10.58 8.27
C VAL A 50 -14.71 -9.64 7.09
N HIS A 51 -14.77 -10.18 5.87
CA HIS A 51 -14.65 -9.38 4.67
C HIS A 51 -15.61 -9.86 3.58
N SER A 52 -16.33 -8.93 2.96
CA SER A 52 -17.11 -9.17 1.76
C SER A 52 -16.46 -8.45 0.59
N ARG A 53 -16.14 -9.18 -0.48
CA ARG A 53 -15.41 -8.65 -1.64
C ARG A 53 -16.37 -8.37 -2.79
N PHE A 54 -16.26 -7.19 -3.38
CA PHE A 54 -16.82 -6.88 -4.69
C PHE A 54 -15.74 -7.07 -5.75
N SER A 55 -16.07 -7.71 -6.87
CA SER A 55 -15.14 -7.99 -7.96
C SER A 55 -15.63 -7.36 -9.25
N THR A 56 -14.70 -6.87 -10.07
CA THR A 56 -14.98 -6.43 -11.45
C THR A 56 -15.04 -7.59 -12.44
N ASN A 57 -14.70 -8.81 -12.01
CA ASN A 57 -14.80 -10.02 -12.83
C ASN A 57 -16.06 -10.84 -12.49
N THR A 58 -16.57 -11.56 -13.49
CA THR A 58 -17.68 -12.52 -13.35
C THR A 58 -17.18 -13.94 -13.06
N PHE A 59 -15.90 -14.23 -13.31
CA PHE A 59 -15.28 -15.52 -13.03
C PHE A 59 -14.81 -15.59 -11.58
N PRO A 60 -15.42 -16.44 -10.75
CA PRO A 60 -15.13 -16.46 -9.35
C PRO A 60 -13.86 -17.30 -9.11
N SER A 61 -13.00 -16.86 -8.18
CA SER A 61 -11.77 -17.56 -7.80
C SER A 61 -11.66 -17.66 -6.29
N TRP A 62 -11.70 -18.89 -5.76
CA TRP A 62 -11.68 -19.18 -4.32
C TRP A 62 -10.45 -18.57 -3.60
N PRO A 63 -9.22 -18.68 -4.13
CA PRO A 63 -8.05 -18.09 -3.48
C PRO A 63 -8.11 -16.57 -3.31
N LEU A 64 -8.83 -15.87 -4.20
CA LEU A 64 -8.95 -14.41 -4.17
C LEU A 64 -10.00 -13.89 -3.18
N ALA A 65 -10.78 -14.78 -2.54
CA ALA A 65 -11.61 -14.38 -1.42
C ALA A 65 -10.74 -13.90 -0.25
N HIS A 66 -11.25 -12.97 0.53
CA HIS A 66 -10.64 -12.52 1.78
C HIS A 66 -11.28 -13.22 2.98
N PRO A 67 -10.69 -13.16 4.19
CA PRO A 67 -9.37 -12.59 4.50
C PRO A 67 -8.20 -13.35 3.83
N PHE A 68 -7.06 -12.67 3.71
CA PHE A 68 -5.77 -13.31 3.51
C PHE A 68 -5.18 -13.72 4.87
N ARG A 69 -3.88 -13.99 4.94
CA ARG A 69 -3.29 -14.68 6.09
C ARG A 69 -3.14 -13.75 7.29
N PHE A 70 -2.79 -12.50 7.01
CA PHE A 70 -2.67 -11.43 7.98
C PHE A 70 -3.70 -10.34 7.73
N VAL A 71 -4.11 -10.09 6.48
CA VAL A 71 -4.91 -8.90 6.14
C VAL A 71 -6.29 -9.19 5.57
N ALA A 72 -7.23 -8.28 5.85
CA ALA A 72 -8.37 -8.02 5.00
C ALA A 72 -8.35 -6.55 4.57
N HIS A 73 -8.42 -6.33 3.25
CA HIS A 73 -8.20 -5.03 2.63
C HIS A 73 -9.46 -4.63 1.85
N ASN A 74 -10.03 -3.49 2.25
CA ASN A 74 -11.09 -2.83 1.52
C ASN A 74 -10.52 -1.64 0.76
N GLY A 75 -10.34 -1.78 -0.56
CA GLY A 75 -9.65 -0.76 -1.33
C GLY A 75 -9.02 -1.30 -2.60
N GLU A 76 -8.13 -0.50 -3.19
CA GLU A 76 -7.34 -0.84 -4.38
C GLU A 76 -5.94 -0.20 -4.27
N ILE A 77 -4.91 -1.02 -4.45
CA ILE A 77 -3.52 -0.53 -4.43
C ILE A 77 -3.11 -0.12 -5.85
N ASN A 78 -3.12 1.19 -6.13
CA ASN A 78 -2.86 1.72 -7.47
C ASN A 78 -1.37 1.69 -7.85
N THR A 79 -0.46 1.57 -6.89
CA THR A 79 1.00 1.44 -7.13
C THR A 79 1.47 -0.01 -7.29
N VAL A 80 0.56 -1.00 -7.26
CA VAL A 80 0.89 -2.44 -7.15
C VAL A 80 1.91 -2.93 -8.19
N ARG A 81 1.85 -2.46 -9.44
CA ARG A 81 2.80 -2.88 -10.49
C ARG A 81 4.23 -2.45 -10.15
N GLY A 82 4.41 -1.21 -9.67
CA GLY A 82 5.70 -0.71 -9.22
C GLY A 82 6.22 -1.48 -8.02
N ASN A 83 5.34 -1.71 -7.04
CA ASN A 83 5.68 -2.41 -5.79
C ASN A 83 6.10 -3.86 -6.05
N ARG A 84 5.40 -4.58 -6.93
CA ARG A 84 5.79 -5.93 -7.36
C ARG A 84 7.15 -5.96 -8.02
N ASN A 85 7.43 -5.01 -8.92
CA ASN A 85 8.73 -4.93 -9.60
C ASN A 85 9.87 -4.63 -8.63
N ARG A 86 9.65 -3.73 -7.67
CA ARG A 86 10.60 -3.41 -6.60
C ARG A 86 10.84 -4.62 -5.70
N MET A 87 9.79 -5.33 -5.30
CA MET A 87 9.93 -6.56 -4.52
C MET A 87 10.69 -7.63 -5.29
N HIS A 88 10.37 -7.84 -6.56
CA HIS A 88 11.10 -8.77 -7.42
C HIS A 88 12.60 -8.45 -7.50
N ALA A 89 12.97 -7.17 -7.62
CA ALA A 89 14.37 -6.75 -7.60
C ALA A 89 15.08 -7.06 -6.26
N ARG A 90 14.34 -6.98 -5.13
CA ARG A 90 14.87 -7.26 -3.79
C ARG A 90 15.05 -8.74 -3.50
N GLU A 91 14.33 -9.63 -4.19
CA GLU A 91 14.37 -11.08 -3.91
C GLU A 91 15.79 -11.64 -4.04
N ALA A 92 16.56 -11.18 -5.02
CA ALA A 92 17.94 -11.62 -5.25
C ALA A 92 18.90 -11.23 -4.11
N MET A 93 18.55 -10.21 -3.33
CA MET A 93 19.35 -9.71 -2.20
C MET A 93 18.77 -10.10 -0.85
N LEU A 94 17.70 -10.91 -0.83
CA LEU A 94 16.99 -11.24 0.39
C LEU A 94 17.88 -12.09 1.30
N ALA A 95 18.12 -11.59 2.50
CA ALA A 95 18.86 -12.28 3.55
C ALA A 95 18.14 -12.10 4.89
N SER A 96 18.13 -13.16 5.70
CA SER A 96 17.54 -13.11 7.04
C SER A 96 18.22 -14.12 7.95
N SER A 97 18.51 -13.70 9.19
CA SER A 97 18.92 -14.60 10.27
C SER A 97 17.73 -15.23 11.01
N LYS A 98 16.50 -14.72 10.79
CA LYS A 98 15.27 -15.17 11.46
C LYS A 98 14.56 -16.28 10.71
N ILE A 99 14.62 -16.23 9.38
CA ILE A 99 14.02 -17.27 8.51
C ILE A 99 15.11 -18.27 8.16
N SER A 100 14.97 -19.51 8.64
CA SER A 100 15.96 -20.56 8.39
C SER A 100 15.88 -21.15 6.99
N GLY A 101 17.02 -21.67 6.53
CA GLY A 101 17.19 -22.34 5.25
C GLY A 101 17.35 -21.38 4.08
N ASP A 102 17.36 -21.94 2.88
CA ASP A 102 17.47 -21.16 1.64
C ASP A 102 16.20 -20.32 1.41
N LEU A 103 16.37 -19.01 1.24
CA LEU A 103 15.27 -18.07 1.00
C LEU A 103 14.78 -18.09 -0.46
N SER A 104 15.55 -18.65 -1.40
CA SER A 104 15.14 -18.82 -2.81
C SER A 104 13.85 -19.66 -2.94
N ARG A 105 13.55 -20.48 -1.94
CA ARG A 105 12.29 -21.25 -1.85
C ARG A 105 11.05 -20.38 -1.67
N LEU A 106 11.22 -19.12 -1.29
CA LEU A 106 10.14 -18.15 -1.11
C LEU A 106 9.80 -17.42 -2.42
N SER A 107 10.74 -17.36 -3.37
CA SER A 107 10.53 -16.70 -4.66
C SER A 107 9.50 -17.42 -5.54
N PRO A 108 8.71 -16.70 -6.36
CA PRO A 108 8.52 -15.25 -6.28
C PRO A 108 7.74 -14.88 -5.01
N ILE A 109 8.16 -13.83 -4.29
CA ILE A 109 7.48 -13.39 -3.06
C ILE A 109 6.05 -12.99 -3.38
N CYS A 110 5.88 -12.06 -4.33
CA CYS A 110 4.58 -11.71 -4.88
C CYS A 110 4.15 -12.76 -5.89
N THR A 111 3.07 -13.50 -5.60
CA THR A 111 2.56 -14.51 -6.53
C THR A 111 2.10 -13.85 -7.84
N PRO A 112 2.56 -14.34 -9.01
CA PRO A 112 2.13 -13.84 -10.31
C PRO A 112 0.61 -13.90 -10.44
N GLU A 113 0.02 -12.88 -11.06
CA GLU A 113 -1.42 -12.77 -11.33
C GLU A 113 -2.34 -12.76 -10.09
N ALA A 114 -1.79 -12.79 -8.88
CA ALA A 114 -2.58 -12.63 -7.66
C ALA A 114 -3.19 -11.21 -7.59
N SER A 115 -4.16 -11.02 -6.69
CA SER A 115 -4.69 -9.68 -6.44
C SER A 115 -3.64 -8.76 -5.80
N ASP A 116 -3.87 -7.47 -5.88
CA ASP A 116 -3.10 -6.45 -5.19
C ASP A 116 -2.96 -6.71 -3.69
N SER A 117 -4.08 -7.08 -3.08
CA SER A 117 -4.25 -7.38 -1.67
C SER A 117 -3.51 -8.66 -1.26
N ALA A 118 -3.45 -9.66 -2.15
CA ALA A 118 -2.65 -10.85 -1.93
C ALA A 118 -1.16 -10.51 -1.93
N SER A 119 -0.69 -9.71 -2.88
CA SER A 119 0.70 -9.26 -2.91
C SER A 119 1.07 -8.44 -1.68
N PHE A 120 0.16 -7.60 -1.18
CA PHE A 120 0.34 -6.88 0.07
C PHE A 120 0.49 -7.84 1.27
N ASP A 121 -0.41 -8.83 1.39
CA ASP A 121 -0.35 -9.85 2.45
C ASP A 121 0.96 -10.64 2.42
N GLU A 122 1.44 -11.04 1.24
CA GLU A 122 2.68 -11.81 1.07
C GLU A 122 3.92 -11.04 1.51
N VAL A 123 3.98 -9.75 1.16
CA VAL A 123 5.08 -8.87 1.57
C VAL A 123 4.99 -8.58 3.05
N LEU A 124 3.79 -8.32 3.59
CA LEU A 124 3.60 -8.12 5.03
C LEU A 124 4.01 -9.36 5.84
N GLU A 125 3.60 -10.55 5.38
CA GLU A 125 3.99 -11.84 5.97
C GLU A 125 5.52 -11.98 6.00
N LEU A 126 6.20 -11.69 4.88
CA LEU A 126 7.66 -11.75 4.81
C LEU A 126 8.33 -10.81 5.81
N LEU A 127 7.86 -9.57 5.91
CA LEU A 127 8.41 -8.57 6.81
C LEU A 127 8.23 -8.95 8.29
N HIS A 128 7.04 -9.44 8.62
CA HIS A 128 6.71 -9.86 9.98
C HIS A 128 7.50 -11.11 10.39
N LEU A 129 7.51 -12.15 9.55
CA LEU A 129 8.32 -13.36 9.79
C LEU A 129 9.84 -13.08 9.74
N GLY A 130 10.23 -12.02 9.03
CA GLY A 130 11.60 -11.51 9.00
C GLY A 130 12.04 -10.83 10.32
N GLY A 131 11.12 -10.60 11.26
CA GLY A 131 11.41 -10.13 12.61
C GLY A 131 10.83 -8.76 12.97
N ARG A 132 10.13 -8.08 12.07
CA ARG A 132 9.44 -6.82 12.40
C ARG A 132 8.14 -7.10 13.14
N SER A 133 7.78 -6.23 14.09
CA SER A 133 6.44 -6.27 14.67
C SER A 133 5.40 -6.02 13.58
N LEU A 134 4.19 -6.55 13.75
CA LEU A 134 3.12 -6.38 12.76
C LEU A 134 2.79 -4.88 12.53
N PRO A 135 2.68 -4.03 13.58
CA PRO A 135 2.53 -2.58 13.41
C PRO A 135 3.66 -1.94 12.61
N HIS A 136 4.93 -2.32 12.87
CA HIS A 136 6.08 -1.80 12.15
C HIS A 136 6.02 -2.14 10.65
N ALA A 137 5.73 -3.39 10.33
CA ALA A 137 5.63 -3.84 8.94
C ALA A 137 4.49 -3.14 8.20
N VAL A 138 3.33 -2.95 8.86
CA VAL A 138 2.20 -2.21 8.28
C VAL A 138 2.55 -0.75 8.04
N LEU A 139 3.13 -0.04 9.01
CA LEU A 139 3.51 1.37 8.86
C LEU A 139 4.60 1.58 7.81
N MET A 140 5.52 0.61 7.65
CA MET A 140 6.51 0.66 6.58
C MET A 140 5.88 0.56 5.18
N MET A 141 4.77 -0.19 5.03
CA MET A 141 4.08 -0.36 3.75
C MET A 141 3.03 0.73 3.49
N ILE A 142 2.35 1.21 4.52
CA ILE A 142 1.32 2.27 4.47
C ILE A 142 1.76 3.42 5.41
N PRO A 143 2.78 4.21 5.01
CA PRO A 143 3.24 5.33 5.82
C PRO A 143 2.25 6.49 5.76
N GLU A 144 2.19 7.27 6.83
CA GLU A 144 1.41 8.50 6.86
C GLU A 144 2.01 9.61 5.98
N ALA A 145 1.24 10.68 5.74
CA ALA A 145 1.75 11.85 5.04
C ALA A 145 2.68 12.67 5.97
N TRP A 146 3.99 12.45 5.88
CA TRP A 146 4.98 13.01 6.80
C TRP A 146 5.83 14.15 6.21
N GLU A 147 6.04 14.18 4.89
CA GLU A 147 7.02 15.07 4.23
C GLU A 147 6.79 16.55 4.58
N ASN A 148 5.55 17.02 4.47
CA ASN A 148 5.17 18.41 4.68
C ASN A 148 4.64 18.72 6.09
N ASN A 149 4.66 17.76 7.02
CA ASN A 149 4.14 17.98 8.38
C ASN A 149 5.15 18.76 9.24
N THR A 150 5.01 20.07 9.38
CA THR A 150 5.97 20.91 10.13
C THR A 150 5.97 20.70 11.65
N THR A 151 4.96 20.02 12.19
CA THR A 151 4.79 19.80 13.65
C THR A 151 5.25 18.43 14.14
N MET A 152 5.67 17.55 13.22
CA MET A 152 6.10 16.18 13.54
C MET A 152 7.41 16.17 14.34
N ASP A 153 7.49 15.27 15.32
CA ASP A 153 8.71 15.05 16.09
C ASP A 153 9.88 14.63 15.19
N SER A 154 11.10 15.02 15.58
CA SER A 154 12.30 14.74 14.80
C SER A 154 12.64 13.25 14.68
N ALA A 155 12.41 12.45 15.74
CA ALA A 155 12.64 11.02 15.71
C ALA A 155 11.60 10.33 14.83
N GLU A 156 10.35 10.75 14.92
CA GLU A 156 9.26 10.26 14.06
C GLU A 156 9.52 10.59 12.58
N ARG A 157 9.92 11.82 12.26
CA ARG A 157 10.33 12.19 10.89
C ARG A 157 11.49 11.32 10.40
N ALA A 158 12.50 11.09 11.24
CA ALA A 158 13.64 10.25 10.88
C ALA A 158 13.21 8.81 10.61
N PHE A 159 12.29 8.26 11.40
CA PHE A 159 11.69 6.95 11.15
C PHE A 159 11.03 6.88 9.77
N TRP A 160 10.19 7.86 9.41
CA TRP A 160 9.53 7.88 8.12
C TRP A 160 10.50 8.06 6.95
N GLN A 161 11.44 8.99 7.07
CA GLN A 161 12.45 9.25 6.04
C GLN A 161 13.36 8.04 5.79
N PHE A 162 13.76 7.34 6.86
CA PHE A 162 14.53 6.11 6.74
C PHE A 162 13.73 5.04 5.99
N HIS A 163 12.49 4.79 6.41
CA HIS A 163 11.65 3.78 5.78
C HIS A 163 11.27 4.12 4.34
N ALA A 164 11.13 5.41 3.98
CA ALA A 164 10.92 5.84 2.60
C ALA A 164 12.11 5.49 1.67
N SER A 165 13.34 5.42 2.21
CA SER A 165 14.50 4.94 1.47
C SER A 165 14.52 3.41 1.32
N VAL A 166 13.81 2.70 2.21
CA VAL A 166 13.80 1.24 2.28
C VAL A 166 12.58 0.64 1.61
N MET A 167 11.39 1.23 1.65
CA MET A 167 10.15 0.66 1.11
C MET A 167 9.33 1.77 0.47
N GLU A 168 8.98 1.58 -0.80
CA GLU A 168 8.03 2.44 -1.47
C GLU A 168 6.59 2.22 -0.92
N PRO A 169 5.78 3.27 -0.76
CA PRO A 169 4.41 3.13 -0.28
C PRO A 169 3.54 2.23 -1.16
N TRP A 170 2.81 1.33 -0.51
CA TRP A 170 1.72 0.59 -1.13
C TRP A 170 0.46 1.43 -1.09
N ASP A 171 0.36 2.32 -2.08
CA ASP A 171 -0.58 3.43 -2.11
C ASP A 171 -1.85 3.12 -2.90
N GLY A 172 -2.87 3.94 -2.71
CA GLY A 172 -4.23 3.78 -3.21
C GLY A 172 -5.25 3.75 -2.06
N PRO A 173 -6.56 3.86 -2.36
CA PRO A 173 -7.59 3.81 -1.34
C PRO A 173 -7.49 2.52 -0.55
N ALA A 174 -7.35 2.60 0.77
CA ALA A 174 -7.17 1.41 1.57
C ALA A 174 -7.77 1.57 2.98
N CYS A 175 -8.55 0.59 3.38
CA CYS A 175 -8.81 0.28 4.78
C CYS A 175 -8.32 -1.15 5.01
N VAL A 176 -7.14 -1.27 5.64
CA VAL A 176 -6.48 -2.56 5.88
C VAL A 176 -6.66 -2.93 7.33
N THR A 177 -7.41 -4.00 7.57
CA THR A 177 -7.46 -4.68 8.86
C THR A 177 -6.44 -5.81 8.88
N PHE A 178 -5.74 -6.00 9.99
CA PHE A 178 -4.66 -6.97 10.08
C PHE A 178 -4.60 -7.66 11.44
N THR A 179 -4.08 -8.88 11.48
CA THR A 179 -3.86 -9.64 12.73
C THR A 179 -2.79 -10.73 12.57
N ASP A 180 -2.05 -11.00 13.66
CA ASP A 180 -1.20 -12.19 13.84
C ASP A 180 -1.82 -13.22 14.81
N GLY A 181 -3.07 -13.00 15.23
CA GLY A 181 -3.77 -13.77 16.27
C GLY A 181 -3.42 -13.36 17.71
N THR A 182 -2.64 -12.29 17.91
CA THR A 182 -2.42 -11.63 19.22
C THR A 182 -2.85 -10.17 19.13
N LEU A 183 -2.38 -9.50 18.10
CA LEU A 183 -2.71 -8.13 17.78
C LEU A 183 -3.83 -8.13 16.74
N VAL A 184 -4.75 -7.20 16.85
CA VAL A 184 -5.68 -6.86 15.76
C VAL A 184 -5.69 -5.36 15.58
N GLY A 185 -5.56 -4.92 14.34
CA GLY A 185 -5.49 -3.50 14.04
C GLY A 185 -6.12 -3.14 12.71
N ALA A 186 -6.22 -1.84 12.49
CA ALA A 186 -6.69 -1.27 11.25
C ALA A 186 -5.92 0.02 10.95
N VAL A 187 -5.59 0.23 9.67
CA VAL A 187 -4.99 1.46 9.16
C VAL A 187 -5.72 1.90 7.90
N LEU A 188 -5.85 3.21 7.72
CA LEU A 188 -6.30 3.80 6.46
C LEU A 188 -5.09 4.19 5.60
N ASP A 189 -5.30 4.31 4.30
CA ASP A 189 -4.33 4.97 3.43
C ASP A 189 -4.05 6.41 3.92
N ARG A 190 -2.96 6.99 3.42
CA ARG A 190 -2.48 8.33 3.79
C ARG A 190 -3.53 9.45 3.61
N ASN A 191 -4.48 9.26 2.70
CA ASN A 191 -5.54 10.21 2.39
C ASN A 191 -6.89 9.84 3.04
N GLY A 192 -7.00 8.64 3.61
CA GLY A 192 -8.21 8.11 4.25
C GLY A 192 -9.40 8.00 3.29
N LEU A 193 -9.16 7.43 2.11
CA LEU A 193 -10.14 7.33 1.03
C LEU A 193 -11.21 6.25 1.27
N ARG A 194 -11.08 5.48 2.35
CA ARG A 194 -12.04 4.44 2.75
C ARG A 194 -12.54 4.67 4.18
N PRO A 195 -13.82 4.39 4.45
CA PRO A 195 -14.37 4.60 5.78
C PRO A 195 -13.93 3.48 6.74
N GLY A 196 -13.71 3.85 7.99
CA GLY A 196 -13.56 2.93 9.11
C GLY A 196 -14.15 3.55 10.36
N ARG A 197 -15.06 2.83 11.03
CA ARG A 197 -15.72 3.26 12.26
C ARG A 197 -15.60 2.17 13.30
N TRP A 198 -15.46 2.55 14.56
CA TRP A 198 -15.41 1.61 15.65
C TRP A 198 -16.21 2.08 16.86
N TRP A 199 -16.71 1.11 17.61
CA TRP A 199 -17.44 1.31 18.86
C TRP A 199 -16.88 0.38 19.91
N ARG A 200 -16.83 0.85 21.16
CA ARG A 200 -16.52 0.06 22.34
C ARG A 200 -17.75 -0.05 23.20
N THR A 201 -18.12 -1.26 23.56
CA THR A 201 -19.27 -1.57 24.41
C THR A 201 -18.89 -1.59 25.90
N MET A 202 -19.89 -1.60 26.79
CA MET A 202 -19.72 -1.68 28.23
C MET A 202 -19.03 -2.98 28.69
N ASP A 203 -19.21 -4.07 27.93
CA ASP A 203 -18.53 -5.36 28.14
C ASP A 203 -17.19 -5.47 27.40
N ASP A 204 -16.60 -4.33 27.04
CA ASP A 204 -15.26 -4.19 26.46
C ASP A 204 -15.05 -4.82 25.08
N ARG A 205 -16.14 -5.18 24.38
CA ARG A 205 -16.06 -5.58 22.97
C ARG A 205 -15.80 -4.36 22.12
N VAL A 206 -14.83 -4.48 21.22
CA VAL A 206 -14.61 -3.52 20.15
C VAL A 206 -15.14 -4.11 18.86
N ILE A 207 -16.00 -3.36 18.18
CA ILE A 207 -16.46 -3.72 16.85
C ILE A 207 -15.97 -2.60 15.91
N LEU A 208 -15.34 -2.99 14.81
CA LEU A 208 -14.83 -2.10 13.77
C LEU A 208 -15.44 -2.52 12.44
N ALA A 209 -16.00 -1.58 11.69
CA ALA A 209 -16.52 -1.84 10.35
C ALA A 209 -16.41 -0.63 9.42
N SER A 210 -16.63 -0.88 8.13
CA SER A 210 -16.72 0.18 7.11
C SER A 210 -17.92 1.09 7.31
N GLU A 211 -18.97 0.62 7.99
CA GLU A 211 -20.24 1.33 8.17
C GLU A 211 -20.74 1.29 9.62
N SER A 212 -21.72 2.15 9.92
CA SER A 212 -22.41 2.15 11.23
C SER A 212 -23.62 1.24 11.20
N GLY A 213 -23.90 0.53 12.30
CA GLY A 213 -25.11 -0.29 12.43
C GLY A 213 -24.99 -1.69 11.83
N VAL A 214 -23.76 -2.21 11.67
CA VAL A 214 -23.51 -3.57 11.18
C VAL A 214 -23.92 -4.66 12.16
N LEU A 215 -23.97 -4.34 13.46
CA LEU A 215 -24.46 -5.20 14.53
C LEU A 215 -25.52 -4.45 15.33
N ASP A 216 -26.55 -5.17 15.74
CA ASP A 216 -27.62 -4.66 16.60
C ASP A 216 -27.13 -4.61 18.06
N VAL A 217 -26.48 -3.51 18.42
CA VAL A 217 -25.98 -3.26 19.78
C VAL A 217 -26.79 -2.11 20.39
N PRO A 218 -27.44 -2.31 21.56
CA PRO A 218 -28.19 -1.26 22.22
C PRO A 218 -27.34 0.00 22.45
N SER A 219 -27.87 1.17 22.12
CA SER A 219 -27.10 2.44 22.25
C SER A 219 -26.67 2.73 23.70
N ALA A 220 -27.40 2.22 24.69
CA ALA A 220 -27.06 2.33 26.11
C ALA A 220 -25.80 1.52 26.50
N GLU A 221 -25.41 0.52 25.70
CA GLU A 221 -24.22 -0.28 25.93
C GLU A 221 -22.97 0.32 25.26
N ILE A 222 -23.09 1.38 24.46
CA ILE A 222 -21.96 1.96 23.72
C ILE A 222 -21.27 3.02 24.58
N VAL A 223 -20.00 2.79 24.92
CA VAL A 223 -19.17 3.69 25.74
C VAL A 223 -18.36 4.65 24.89
N ALA A 224 -17.91 4.21 23.71
CA ALA A 224 -17.18 5.05 22.78
C ALA A 224 -17.60 4.75 21.34
N LYS A 225 -17.63 5.80 20.51
CA LYS A 225 -17.90 5.74 19.08
C LYS A 225 -16.96 6.69 18.35
N ARG A 226 -16.07 6.17 17.52
CA ARG A 226 -15.05 6.95 16.80
C ARG A 226 -14.89 6.46 15.36
N ARG A 227 -14.10 7.20 14.58
CA ARG A 227 -13.69 6.83 13.22
C ARG A 227 -12.17 6.62 13.17
N LEU A 228 -11.72 5.79 12.24
CA LEU A 228 -10.32 5.77 11.83
C LEU A 228 -9.97 7.10 11.18
N GLN A 229 -8.72 7.53 11.33
CA GLN A 229 -8.19 8.78 10.79
C GLN A 229 -7.05 8.46 9.83
N PRO A 230 -6.92 9.19 8.71
CA PRO A 230 -5.74 9.07 7.84
C PRO A 230 -4.46 9.23 8.67
N GLY A 231 -3.46 8.40 8.38
CA GLY A 231 -2.17 8.44 9.07
C GLY A 231 -2.15 7.90 10.51
N LYS A 232 -3.30 7.47 11.07
CA LYS A 232 -3.38 6.87 12.40
C LYS A 232 -3.65 5.37 12.36
N MET A 233 -2.94 4.61 13.17
CA MET A 233 -3.18 3.20 13.40
C MET A 233 -4.15 2.99 14.57
N PHE A 234 -5.16 2.16 14.35
CA PHE A 234 -5.95 1.58 15.43
C PHE A 234 -5.39 0.19 15.75
N LEU A 235 -5.03 -0.07 17.01
CA LEU A 235 -4.43 -1.34 17.43
C LEU A 235 -4.98 -1.81 18.76
N ILE A 236 -5.30 -3.10 18.85
CA ILE A 236 -5.68 -3.79 20.08
C ILE A 236 -4.67 -4.91 20.31
N ASP A 237 -4.09 -4.94 21.50
CA ASP A 237 -3.28 -6.05 21.97
C ASP A 237 -4.13 -6.93 22.90
N THR A 238 -4.48 -8.13 22.43
CA THR A 238 -5.29 -9.08 23.21
C THR A 238 -4.50 -9.80 24.29
N ALA A 239 -3.16 -9.85 24.19
CA ALA A 239 -2.33 -10.39 25.27
C ALA A 239 -2.24 -9.41 26.44
N GLN A 240 -2.22 -8.10 26.16
CA GLN A 240 -2.24 -7.04 27.18
C GLN A 240 -3.66 -6.61 27.58
N GLY A 241 -4.68 -6.99 26.81
CA GLY A 241 -6.07 -6.64 27.06
C GLY A 241 -6.35 -5.14 26.93
N ARG A 242 -5.69 -4.45 25.98
CA ARG A 242 -5.84 -2.99 25.84
C ARG A 242 -5.79 -2.51 24.38
N ILE A 243 -6.37 -1.33 24.17
CA ILE A 243 -6.18 -0.54 22.95
C ILE A 243 -4.86 0.22 23.10
N VAL A 244 -3.96 0.05 22.12
CA VAL A 244 -2.68 0.78 22.06
C VAL A 244 -2.91 2.07 21.27
N SER A 245 -2.42 3.21 21.79
CA SER A 245 -2.60 4.50 21.10
C SER A 245 -1.65 4.62 19.90
N ASP A 246 -2.06 5.38 18.89
CA ASP A 246 -1.22 5.70 17.72
C ASP A 246 0.10 6.36 18.12
N ASP A 247 0.04 7.30 19.06
CA ASP A 247 1.20 8.03 19.56
C ASP A 247 2.20 7.09 20.26
N GLU A 248 1.71 6.12 21.05
CA GLU A 248 2.56 5.10 21.70
C GLU A 248 3.26 4.21 20.66
N ILE A 249 2.53 3.76 19.63
CA ILE A 249 3.09 2.93 18.55
C ILE A 249 4.21 3.68 17.82
N LYS A 250 3.95 4.94 17.44
CA LYS A 250 4.91 5.77 16.69
C LYS A 250 6.10 6.17 17.55
N GLU A 251 5.88 6.50 18.82
CA GLU A 251 6.96 6.80 19.76
C GLU A 251 7.89 5.60 19.96
N ASP A 252 7.34 4.43 20.22
CA ASP A 252 8.13 3.20 20.41
C ASP A 252 8.91 2.84 19.16
N LEU A 253 8.26 2.89 17.99
CA LEU A 253 8.89 2.52 16.72
C LEU A 253 9.95 3.52 16.27
N SER A 254 9.71 4.81 16.45
CA SER A 254 10.64 5.86 16.05
C SER A 254 11.88 5.92 16.94
N LYS A 255 11.76 5.49 18.20
CA LYS A 255 12.88 5.38 19.15
C LYS A 255 13.52 4.01 19.20
N HIS A 256 13.01 3.04 18.44
CA HIS A 256 13.52 1.66 18.44
C HIS A 256 14.97 1.57 17.96
N GLU A 257 15.35 2.42 17.01
CA GLU A 257 16.67 2.45 16.38
C GLU A 257 17.13 3.90 16.15
N SER A 258 18.43 4.10 15.95
CA SER A 258 19.04 5.41 15.69
C SER A 258 18.83 5.90 14.25
N TYR A 259 17.58 5.99 13.77
CA TYR A 259 17.29 6.35 12.38
C TYR A 259 17.90 7.69 11.95
N GLY A 260 17.90 8.69 12.84
CA GLY A 260 18.48 10.00 12.56
C GLY A 260 19.99 9.94 12.30
N GLU A 261 20.71 9.10 13.06
CA GLU A 261 22.15 8.90 12.85
C GLU A 261 22.42 8.19 11.52
N TRP A 262 21.62 7.17 11.18
CA TRP A 262 21.75 6.46 9.92
C TRP A 262 21.49 7.35 8.71
N LEU A 263 20.47 8.22 8.80
CA LEU A 263 20.18 9.20 7.76
C LEU A 263 21.29 10.22 7.62
N HIS A 264 21.80 10.76 8.73
CA HIS A 264 22.92 11.70 8.71
C HIS A 264 24.18 11.09 8.08
N ALA A 265 24.48 9.83 8.40
CA ALA A 265 25.65 9.13 7.87
C ALA A 265 25.48 8.65 6.41
N GLY A 266 24.25 8.34 5.98
CA GLY A 266 23.99 7.63 4.72
C GLY A 266 23.34 8.46 3.62
N LEU A 267 22.71 9.60 3.93
CA LEU A 267 21.94 10.38 2.97
C LEU A 267 22.67 11.68 2.60
N LEU A 268 22.92 11.86 1.29
CA LEU A 268 23.55 13.06 0.74
C LEU A 268 22.48 13.99 0.16
N ASP A 269 22.35 15.19 0.71
CA ASP A 269 21.53 16.24 0.12
C ASP A 269 22.24 16.86 -1.08
N LEU A 270 21.68 16.67 -2.28
CA LEU A 270 22.25 17.19 -3.52
C LEU A 270 22.35 18.72 -3.54
N ASN A 271 21.55 19.45 -2.75
CA ASN A 271 21.62 20.90 -2.66
C ASN A 271 22.87 21.40 -1.90
N THR A 272 23.54 20.52 -1.15
CA THR A 272 24.79 20.85 -0.45
C THR A 272 26.02 20.74 -1.36
N LEU A 273 25.85 20.18 -2.56
CA LEU A 273 26.93 20.03 -3.52
C LEU A 273 27.28 21.38 -4.17
N PRO A 274 28.55 21.60 -4.54
CA PRO A 274 28.95 22.83 -5.20
C PRO A 274 28.27 22.96 -6.57
N ASP A 275 27.92 24.21 -6.92
CA ASP A 275 27.37 24.53 -8.22
C ASP A 275 28.32 24.09 -9.35
N ARG A 276 27.76 23.35 -10.32
CA ARG A 276 28.50 22.97 -11.52
C ARG A 276 28.50 24.12 -12.51
N VAL A 277 29.69 24.44 -13.03
CA VAL A 277 29.82 25.36 -14.17
C VAL A 277 29.08 24.77 -15.37
N ARG A 278 28.01 25.43 -15.79
CA ARG A 278 27.24 25.02 -16.97
C ARG A 278 27.91 25.59 -18.22
N VAL A 279 28.43 24.71 -19.08
CA VAL A 279 28.93 25.12 -20.40
C VAL A 279 27.74 25.49 -21.27
N GLN A 280 27.66 26.75 -21.69
CA GLN A 280 26.64 27.18 -22.64
C GLN A 280 27.03 26.72 -24.06
N PRO A 281 26.25 25.83 -24.69
CA PRO A 281 26.50 25.46 -26.08
C PRO A 281 26.24 26.66 -27.00
N ASN A 282 26.98 26.74 -28.11
CA ASN A 282 26.69 27.73 -29.14
C ASN A 282 25.33 27.44 -29.82
N HIS A 283 24.73 28.47 -30.41
CA HIS A 283 23.40 28.39 -31.01
C HIS A 283 23.30 27.31 -32.10
N GLU A 284 24.28 27.23 -33.00
CA GLU A 284 24.29 26.25 -34.09
C GLU A 284 24.28 24.80 -33.58
N SER A 285 25.03 24.51 -32.52
CA SER A 285 25.01 23.18 -31.89
C SER A 285 23.67 22.87 -31.23
N VAL A 286 22.98 23.87 -30.68
CA VAL A 286 21.64 23.68 -30.09
C VAL A 286 20.63 23.34 -31.19
N VAL A 287 20.60 24.13 -32.26
CA VAL A 287 19.68 23.91 -33.40
C VAL A 287 19.92 22.53 -34.02
N ARG A 288 21.17 22.13 -34.23
CA ARG A 288 21.48 20.79 -34.76
C ARG A 288 20.92 19.67 -33.88
N ARG A 289 21.02 19.80 -32.55
CA ARG A 289 20.48 18.80 -31.61
C ARG A 289 18.95 18.82 -31.59
N GLN A 290 18.33 20.00 -31.59
CA GLN A 290 16.88 20.14 -31.68
C GLN A 290 16.33 19.37 -32.89
N VAL A 291 16.90 19.58 -34.08
CA VAL A 291 16.52 18.84 -35.30
C VAL A 291 16.76 17.34 -35.13
N SER A 292 17.90 16.94 -34.57
CA SER A 292 18.24 15.52 -34.39
C SER A 292 17.28 14.78 -33.44
N PHE A 293 16.72 15.49 -32.46
CA PHE A 293 15.72 14.95 -31.52
C PHE A 293 14.27 15.24 -31.93
N GLY A 294 14.05 15.82 -33.11
CA GLY A 294 12.71 16.03 -33.66
C GLY A 294 11.96 17.24 -33.10
N TYR A 295 12.63 18.16 -32.40
CA TYR A 295 11.99 19.40 -31.93
C TYR A 295 11.54 20.26 -33.12
N THR A 296 10.32 20.77 -33.00
CA THR A 296 9.68 21.65 -33.97
C THR A 296 9.60 23.09 -33.47
N GLU A 297 9.49 24.06 -34.38
CA GLU A 297 9.27 25.46 -34.01
C GLU A 297 8.01 25.63 -33.14
N GLU A 298 6.98 24.82 -33.43
CA GLU A 298 5.73 24.82 -32.67
C GLU A 298 5.94 24.38 -31.23
N GLU A 299 6.63 23.25 -30.97
CA GLU A 299 6.93 22.81 -29.61
C GLU A 299 7.80 23.83 -28.86
N LEU A 300 8.78 24.44 -29.53
CA LEU A 300 9.61 25.47 -28.92
C LEU A 300 8.78 26.70 -28.53
N ARG A 301 7.90 27.16 -29.42
CA ARG A 301 7.12 28.40 -29.24
C ARG A 301 5.91 28.23 -28.34
N ILE A 302 5.19 27.12 -28.45
CA ILE A 302 3.92 26.85 -27.77
C ILE A 302 4.13 26.09 -26.47
N LEU A 303 5.13 25.19 -26.39
CA LEU A 303 5.38 24.38 -25.20
C LEU A 303 6.53 24.92 -24.34
N LEU A 304 7.75 24.92 -24.88
CA LEU A 304 8.93 25.24 -24.07
C LEU A 304 9.01 26.71 -23.66
N THR A 305 8.73 27.64 -24.57
CA THR A 305 8.86 29.08 -24.28
C THR A 305 7.89 29.53 -23.17
N PRO A 306 6.60 29.13 -23.19
CA PRO A 306 5.68 29.44 -22.09
C PRO A 306 6.11 28.77 -20.77
N MET A 307 6.48 27.49 -20.78
CA MET A 307 6.98 26.80 -19.57
C MET A 307 8.17 27.52 -18.94
N ALA A 308 9.13 27.96 -19.75
CA ALA A 308 10.29 28.70 -19.28
C ALA A 308 9.93 30.08 -18.72
N ALA A 309 8.89 30.73 -19.25
CA ALA A 309 8.48 32.07 -18.84
C ALA A 309 7.57 32.08 -17.60
N SER A 310 6.63 31.13 -17.50
CA SER A 310 5.61 31.09 -16.44
C SER A 310 5.92 30.11 -15.31
N GLY A 311 6.80 29.12 -15.55
CA GLY A 311 7.02 28.00 -14.62
C GLY A 311 5.86 26.99 -14.59
N ALA A 312 4.93 27.04 -15.54
CA ALA A 312 3.78 26.15 -15.64
C ALA A 312 3.61 25.64 -17.08
N GLU A 313 3.02 24.46 -17.24
CA GLU A 313 2.66 23.94 -18.56
C GLU A 313 1.65 24.85 -19.28
N PRO A 314 1.74 24.99 -20.61
CA PRO A 314 0.78 25.80 -21.35
C PRO A 314 -0.60 25.15 -21.36
N LEU A 315 -1.64 25.96 -21.20
CA LEU A 315 -3.02 25.50 -21.36
C LEU A 315 -3.43 25.55 -22.84
N GLY A 316 -4.01 24.44 -23.31
CA GLY A 316 -4.66 24.32 -24.62
C GLY A 316 -6.16 24.11 -24.49
N SER A 317 -6.86 24.12 -25.63
CA SER A 317 -8.27 23.73 -25.71
C SER A 317 -8.52 22.97 -27.01
N MET A 318 -9.70 22.34 -27.12
CA MET A 318 -10.06 21.37 -28.17
C MET A 318 -9.34 20.03 -28.01
N GLY A 319 -9.88 19.00 -28.67
CA GLY A 319 -9.28 17.66 -28.67
C GLY A 319 -8.13 17.54 -29.68
N THR A 320 -7.30 16.51 -29.51
CA THR A 320 -6.24 16.16 -30.46
C THR A 320 -6.84 15.60 -31.75
N ASP A 321 -6.68 16.31 -32.87
CA ASP A 321 -7.13 15.91 -34.21
C ASP A 321 -6.03 15.25 -35.06
N THR A 322 -4.81 15.13 -34.50
CA THR A 322 -3.68 14.49 -35.18
C THR A 322 -3.79 12.97 -35.15
N PRO A 323 -3.29 12.25 -36.18
CA PRO A 323 -3.23 10.78 -36.16
C PRO A 323 -2.46 10.26 -34.94
N THR A 324 -2.84 9.08 -34.45
CA THR A 324 -2.05 8.37 -33.44
C THR A 324 -0.63 8.11 -33.96
N ALA A 325 0.36 8.04 -33.06
CA ALA A 325 1.78 8.01 -33.43
C ALA A 325 2.13 6.94 -34.47
N VAL A 326 1.52 5.75 -34.37
CA VAL A 326 1.73 4.63 -35.30
C VAL A 326 1.18 4.87 -36.72
N LEU A 327 0.19 5.75 -36.87
CA LEU A 327 -0.42 6.11 -38.15
C LEU A 327 0.15 7.42 -38.73
N SER A 328 1.05 8.08 -37.99
CA SER A 328 1.61 9.35 -38.44
C SER A 328 2.52 9.15 -39.65
N GLN A 329 2.38 10.04 -40.63
CA GLN A 329 3.31 10.13 -41.76
C GLN A 329 4.61 10.88 -41.39
N ARG A 330 4.67 11.47 -40.18
CA ARG A 330 5.84 12.16 -39.64
C ARG A 330 6.57 11.25 -38.66
N SER A 331 7.88 11.46 -38.50
CA SER A 331 8.63 10.82 -37.42
C SER A 331 8.08 11.30 -36.08
N ARG A 332 7.71 10.36 -35.22
CA ARG A 332 7.19 10.63 -33.87
C ARG A 332 8.20 10.12 -32.83
N PRO A 333 8.46 10.90 -31.77
CA PRO A 333 9.30 10.46 -30.68
C PRO A 333 8.68 9.27 -29.93
N LEU A 334 9.54 8.53 -29.22
CA LEU A 334 9.12 7.31 -28.51
C LEU A 334 8.02 7.57 -27.47
N TYR A 335 8.03 8.71 -26.80
CA TYR A 335 7.06 9.05 -25.75
C TYR A 335 5.62 9.19 -26.29
N ASP A 336 5.41 9.48 -27.57
CA ASP A 336 4.07 9.56 -28.17
C ASP A 336 3.35 8.21 -28.29
N TYR A 337 4.07 7.12 -28.07
CA TYR A 337 3.51 5.76 -28.06
C TYR A 337 3.06 5.32 -26.67
N PHE A 338 3.37 6.11 -25.63
CA PHE A 338 2.99 5.85 -24.26
C PHE A 338 1.87 6.80 -23.86
N PHE A 339 0.75 6.22 -23.43
CA PHE A 339 -0.38 6.97 -22.91
C PHE A 339 -0.37 6.92 -21.38
N GLU A 340 -0.58 8.07 -20.76
CA GLU A 340 -0.76 8.15 -19.32
C GLU A 340 -2.05 7.42 -18.94
N LEU A 341 -1.92 6.48 -18.01
CA LEU A 341 -3.07 5.83 -17.42
C LEU A 341 -3.63 6.75 -16.34
N PHE A 342 -4.95 6.82 -16.26
CA PHE A 342 -5.66 7.57 -15.23
C PHE A 342 -6.64 6.68 -14.49
N ALA A 343 -6.93 7.06 -13.26
CA ALA A 343 -7.86 6.34 -12.40
C ALA A 343 -9.31 6.66 -12.78
N GLN A 344 -10.16 5.64 -12.88
CA GLN A 344 -11.58 5.81 -13.16
C GLN A 344 -12.40 4.77 -12.39
N VAL A 345 -13.37 5.24 -11.59
CA VAL A 345 -14.28 4.42 -10.76
C VAL A 345 -13.60 3.65 -9.62
N THR A 346 -12.59 2.83 -9.93
CA THR A 346 -11.98 1.90 -8.97
C THR A 346 -11.19 2.59 -7.86
N ASN A 347 -10.47 3.65 -8.21
CA ASN A 347 -9.85 4.58 -7.28
C ASN A 347 -10.04 6.04 -7.77
N PRO A 348 -10.07 7.03 -6.87
CA PRO A 348 -10.16 8.44 -7.23
C PRO A 348 -8.78 9.00 -7.63
N PRO A 349 -8.73 10.00 -8.53
CA PRO A 349 -7.56 10.87 -8.65
C PRO A 349 -7.42 11.75 -7.38
N LEU A 350 -6.21 12.28 -7.17
CA LEU A 350 -5.94 13.27 -6.14
C LEU A 350 -5.88 14.66 -6.78
N ASP A 351 -6.22 15.68 -6.00
CA ASP A 351 -6.00 17.10 -6.33
C ASP A 351 -4.60 17.52 -5.85
#